data_AF-A0A8T3PWM8-F1
#
_entry.id   AF-A0A8T3PWM8-F1
#
_cell.length_a   1.000
_cell.length_b   1.000
_cell.length_c   1.000
_cell.angle_alpha   90.00
_cell.angle_beta   90.00
_cell.angle_gamma   90.00
#
_symmetry.space_group_name_H-M   'P 1'
#
loop_
_entity.id
_entity.type
_entity.pdbx_description
1 polymer ?
#
loop_
_entity_poly.entity_id
_entity_poly.type
_entity_poly.pdbx_seq_one_letter_code
_entity_poly.pdbx_strand_id
1 'polypeptide(L)'
;MTGFPFLNHRGVIGLAGLALVACSNGGVVRTPGPEPPPAGDAVSGQQIFRFDTFGDERFWTDTLRMHEVIQTAVDPLTALSVGLKVDADALPPGILGEVDLNDPATTVALLGLDAVVGLKAQVTEDGRIERVGVTCALCHSDVDDSVQEGIGRRLDGWPNRDLNPGLILSLSPALQDAATQAVLTSWGPGKYDAYWNHDGMNDPTVIPPAYGLAGVDLETFTGEGPISYWNAYVGVTQMHGQGSFSDPRLGIEIVAAPDLVTSKLPDLLAYQLSLPAPPPPAGSFDPTAAERGAAVFNGPGTCASCHMAPTFTDVNERLHDPAETGMDPVLSQRATTGRYRTTPLRGAWQHPPYFHDGSAATLPDVVEH
;
A
#
# COMPACT_ATOMS: atom_id res chain seq x y z
N MET A 1 -5.79 -18.00 -21.87
CA MET A 1 -6.44 -16.67 -21.92
C MET A 1 -7.87 -16.85 -21.45
N THR A 2 -8.05 -16.98 -20.15
CA THR A 2 -9.34 -17.12 -19.46
C THR A 2 -9.37 -15.98 -18.46
N GLY A 3 -10.16 -14.94 -18.76
CA GLY A 3 -10.26 -13.75 -17.91
C GLY A 3 -10.80 -14.10 -16.52
N PHE A 4 -10.28 -13.42 -15.50
CA PHE A 4 -10.82 -13.46 -14.15
C PHE A 4 -12.30 -13.03 -14.16
N PRO A 5 -13.18 -13.69 -13.40
CA PRO A 5 -14.63 -13.50 -13.52
C PRO A 5 -15.17 -12.22 -12.89
N PHE A 6 -14.33 -11.30 -12.41
CA PHE A 6 -14.76 -10.24 -11.49
C PHE A 6 -14.92 -8.84 -12.09
N LEU A 7 -14.55 -8.62 -13.36
CA LEU A 7 -14.91 -7.40 -14.10
C LEU A 7 -15.56 -7.78 -15.43
N ASN A 8 -16.89 -7.89 -15.45
CA ASN A 8 -17.59 -8.03 -16.73
C ASN A 8 -19.00 -7.41 -16.68
N HIS A 9 -19.09 -6.09 -16.76
CA HIS A 9 -20.34 -5.42 -17.14
C HIS A 9 -20.11 -4.52 -18.36
N ARG A 10 -20.46 -5.07 -19.53
CA ARG A 10 -20.63 -4.32 -20.77
C ARG A 10 -21.93 -3.51 -20.71
N GLY A 11 -21.80 -2.19 -20.52
CA GLY A 11 -22.89 -1.21 -20.62
C GLY A 11 -22.98 -0.58 -22.01
N VAL A 12 -24.21 -0.40 -22.49
CA VAL A 12 -24.62 -0.13 -23.88
C VAL A 12 -24.46 1.36 -24.26
N ILE A 13 -23.92 1.62 -25.46
CA ILE A 13 -23.86 2.97 -26.08
C ILE A 13 -25.26 3.38 -26.55
N GLY A 14 -25.78 4.48 -25.99
CA GLY A 14 -26.95 5.21 -26.50
C GLY A 14 -26.54 6.53 -27.13
N LEU A 15 -26.55 6.60 -28.47
CA LEU A 15 -26.40 7.81 -29.27
C LEU A 15 -27.78 8.43 -29.55
N ALA A 16 -27.99 9.68 -29.15
CA ALA A 16 -28.99 10.57 -29.75
C ALA A 16 -28.58 12.03 -29.50
N GLY A 17 -28.34 12.77 -30.59
CA GLY A 17 -27.82 14.14 -30.54
C GLY A 17 -28.89 15.23 -30.53
N LEU A 18 -28.43 16.48 -30.43
CA LEU A 18 -28.94 17.61 -31.20
C LEU A 18 -27.95 18.78 -31.06
N ALA A 19 -27.39 19.24 -32.17
CA ALA A 19 -26.55 20.43 -32.22
C ALA A 19 -27.45 21.68 -32.34
N LEU A 20 -27.38 22.57 -31.34
CA LEU A 20 -27.92 23.92 -31.41
C LEU A 20 -26.74 24.90 -31.42
N VAL A 21 -26.53 25.52 -32.59
CA VAL A 21 -25.57 26.61 -32.77
C VAL A 21 -26.17 27.88 -32.18
N ALA A 22 -25.53 28.44 -31.16
CA ALA A 22 -25.83 29.77 -30.65
C ALA A 22 -24.54 30.60 -30.61
N CYS A 23 -24.52 31.67 -31.39
CA CYS A 23 -23.49 32.70 -31.39
C CYS A 23 -23.58 33.55 -30.11
N SER A 24 -22.50 33.67 -29.33
CA SER A 24 -22.34 34.80 -28.40
C SER A 24 -20.87 35.11 -28.12
N ASN A 25 -20.64 36.39 -27.82
CA ASN A 25 -19.41 37.15 -27.99
C ASN A 25 -18.21 36.70 -27.13
N GLY A 26 -17.02 36.85 -27.72
CA GLY A 26 -15.72 36.53 -27.13
C GLY A 26 -15.28 37.44 -25.98
N GLY A 27 -15.74 37.12 -24.78
CA GLY A 27 -15.01 37.41 -23.54
C GLY A 27 -14.48 36.09 -22.98
N VAL A 28 -13.16 35.97 -22.81
CA VAL A 28 -12.56 34.84 -22.08
C VAL A 28 -12.92 35.00 -20.60
N VAL A 29 -14.11 34.55 -20.23
CA VAL A 29 -14.43 34.27 -18.83
C VAL A 29 -13.61 33.04 -18.48
N ARG A 30 -12.52 33.23 -17.72
CA ARG A 30 -11.89 32.12 -17.02
C ARG A 30 -12.96 31.56 -16.08
N THR A 31 -13.50 30.40 -16.42
CA THR A 31 -14.17 29.56 -15.44
C THR A 31 -13.20 29.39 -14.27
N PRO A 32 -13.60 29.65 -13.03
CA PRO A 32 -12.80 29.21 -11.89
C PRO A 32 -12.44 27.74 -12.13
N GLY A 33 -11.16 27.40 -12.03
CA GLY A 33 -10.77 26.00 -11.98
C GLY A 33 -11.53 25.30 -10.85
N PRO A 34 -11.63 23.96 -10.87
CA PRO A 34 -12.16 23.24 -9.72
C PRO A 34 -11.49 23.75 -8.45
N GLU A 35 -12.31 24.06 -7.44
CA GLU A 35 -11.81 24.48 -6.14
C GLU A 35 -10.80 23.43 -5.66
N PRO A 36 -9.62 23.83 -5.16
CA PRO A 36 -8.68 22.86 -4.61
C PRO A 36 -9.41 22.03 -3.55
N PRO A 37 -9.21 20.71 -3.52
CA PRO A 37 -9.88 19.86 -2.54
C PRO A 37 -9.64 20.41 -1.14
N PRO A 38 -10.63 20.33 -0.24
CA PRO A 38 -10.46 20.79 1.13
C PRO A 38 -9.22 20.13 1.75
N ALA A 39 -8.44 20.90 2.51
CA ALA A 39 -7.32 20.36 3.26
C ALA A 39 -7.86 19.30 4.24
N GLY A 40 -7.32 18.09 4.15
CA GLY A 40 -7.71 16.99 5.04
C GLY A 40 -7.20 17.16 6.47
N ASP A 41 -7.80 16.40 7.39
CA ASP A 41 -7.37 16.28 8.78
C ASP A 41 -6.52 15.03 9.01
N ALA A 42 -5.27 15.20 9.42
CA ALA A 42 -4.34 14.10 9.67
C ALA A 42 -4.77 13.21 10.85
N VAL A 43 -5.53 13.72 11.83
CA VAL A 43 -6.03 12.90 12.95
C VAL A 43 -7.10 11.93 12.47
N SER A 44 -8.09 12.45 11.72
CA SER A 44 -9.07 11.62 11.00
C SER A 44 -8.37 10.64 10.04
N GLY A 45 -7.37 11.12 9.29
CA GLY A 45 -6.60 10.30 8.37
C GLY A 45 -5.86 9.14 9.02
N GLN A 46 -5.35 9.32 10.24
CA GLN A 46 -4.74 8.22 11.02
C GLN A 46 -5.78 7.14 11.35
N GLN A 47 -6.99 7.55 11.75
CA GLN A 47 -8.06 6.59 12.03
C GLN A 47 -8.46 5.82 10.77
N ILE A 48 -8.55 6.52 9.63
CA ILE A 48 -8.84 5.90 8.33
C ILE A 48 -7.75 4.88 7.98
N PHE A 49 -6.48 5.30 8.02
CA PHE A 49 -5.34 4.46 7.68
C PHE A 49 -5.25 3.18 8.52
N ARG A 50 -5.55 3.28 9.83
CA ARG A 50 -5.40 2.18 10.79
C ARG A 50 -6.61 1.26 10.89
N PHE A 51 -7.81 1.77 10.66
CA PHE A 51 -9.04 1.09 11.09
C PHE A 51 -10.17 1.07 10.06
N ASP A 52 -10.08 1.83 8.97
CA ASP A 52 -11.13 1.86 7.96
C ASP A 52 -10.88 0.81 6.88
N THR A 53 -11.85 -0.09 6.76
CA THR A 53 -11.89 -1.19 5.78
C THR A 53 -12.50 -0.78 4.45
N PHE A 54 -13.07 0.43 4.38
CA PHE A 54 -13.85 0.91 3.25
C PHE A 54 -15.03 0.00 2.86
N GLY A 55 -15.51 -0.85 3.76
CA GLY A 55 -16.56 -1.84 3.48
C GLY A 55 -16.06 -3.11 2.78
N ASP A 56 -14.74 -3.33 2.74
CA ASP A 56 -14.15 -4.52 2.12
C ASP A 56 -14.45 -5.83 2.87
N GLU A 57 -15.02 -5.76 4.08
CA GLU A 57 -15.34 -6.96 4.86
C GLU A 57 -16.33 -7.85 4.14
N ARG A 58 -17.16 -7.27 3.27
CA ARG A 58 -18.05 -8.02 2.39
C ARG A 58 -17.27 -8.97 1.50
N PHE A 59 -16.20 -8.48 0.87
CA PHE A 59 -15.37 -9.30 -0.01
C PHE A 59 -14.55 -10.31 0.79
N TRP A 60 -13.84 -9.86 1.82
CA TRP A 60 -12.97 -10.71 2.64
C TRP A 60 -13.72 -11.81 3.41
N THR A 61 -14.95 -11.51 3.84
CA THR A 61 -15.81 -12.47 4.54
C THR A 61 -16.62 -13.31 3.56
N ASP A 62 -17.44 -12.69 2.71
CA ASP A 62 -18.47 -13.41 1.96
C ASP A 62 -17.90 -14.08 0.70
N THR A 63 -16.89 -13.46 0.07
CA THR A 63 -16.26 -13.99 -1.14
C THR A 63 -15.04 -14.83 -0.79
N LEU A 64 -14.05 -14.27 -0.09
CA LEU A 64 -12.81 -14.97 0.23
C LEU A 64 -12.95 -15.96 1.39
N ARG A 65 -14.00 -15.83 2.21
CA ARG A 65 -14.24 -16.73 3.36
C ARG A 65 -13.06 -16.81 4.33
N MET A 66 -12.29 -15.71 4.46
CA MET A 66 -11.09 -15.67 5.30
C MET A 66 -11.42 -15.88 6.79
N HIS A 67 -12.60 -15.45 7.22
CA HIS A 67 -13.09 -15.70 8.58
C HIS A 67 -13.09 -17.19 8.94
N GLU A 68 -13.36 -18.10 8.00
CA GLU A 68 -13.33 -19.55 8.27
C GLU A 68 -11.91 -20.05 8.52
N VAL A 69 -10.96 -19.60 7.69
CA VAL A 69 -9.54 -19.96 7.79
C VAL A 69 -8.97 -19.47 9.11
N ILE A 70 -9.18 -18.18 9.42
CA ILE A 70 -8.63 -17.54 10.62
C ILE A 70 -9.06 -18.30 11.88
N GLN A 71 -10.35 -18.60 11.99
CA GLN A 71 -10.92 -19.22 13.19
C GLN A 71 -10.56 -20.70 13.37
N THR A 72 -10.15 -21.39 12.30
CA THR A 72 -9.95 -22.84 12.34
C THR A 72 -8.49 -23.27 12.21
N ALA A 73 -7.63 -22.43 11.63
CA ALA A 73 -6.29 -22.85 11.21
C ALA A 73 -5.18 -21.82 11.46
N VAL A 74 -5.49 -20.60 11.94
CA VAL A 74 -4.47 -19.54 12.10
C VAL A 74 -4.33 -19.17 13.56
N ASP A 75 -3.38 -19.80 14.24
CA ASP A 75 -2.91 -19.38 15.56
C ASP A 75 -1.97 -18.14 15.47
N PRO A 76 -1.69 -17.45 16.59
CA PRO A 76 -0.82 -16.28 16.59
C PRO A 76 0.58 -16.51 16.00
N LEU A 77 1.19 -17.68 16.22
CA LEU A 77 2.52 -17.97 15.67
C LEU A 77 2.48 -18.11 14.14
N THR A 78 1.44 -18.74 13.61
CA THR A 78 1.18 -18.86 12.18
C THR A 78 0.93 -17.48 11.57
N ALA A 79 0.12 -16.64 12.23
CA ALA A 79 -0.13 -15.26 11.81
C ALA A 79 1.17 -14.44 11.72
N LEU A 80 2.02 -14.50 12.75
CA LEU A 80 3.33 -13.85 12.77
C LEU A 80 4.26 -14.39 11.67
N SER A 81 4.24 -15.70 11.41
CA SER A 81 5.08 -16.33 10.38
C SER A 81 4.80 -15.88 8.95
N VAL A 82 3.60 -15.35 8.69
CA VAL A 82 3.22 -14.75 7.40
C VAL A 82 3.27 -13.22 7.43
N GLY A 83 3.90 -12.65 8.46
CA GLY A 83 4.19 -11.23 8.62
C GLY A 83 3.03 -10.38 9.12
N LEU A 84 1.96 -10.96 9.68
CA LEU A 84 1.00 -10.17 10.45
C LEU A 84 1.67 -9.65 11.72
N LYS A 85 1.33 -8.43 12.13
CA LYS A 85 1.93 -7.78 13.29
C LYS A 85 0.91 -7.58 14.39
N VAL A 86 1.35 -7.56 15.65
CA VAL A 86 0.51 -7.31 16.82
C VAL A 86 0.94 -6.02 17.52
N ASP A 87 -0.01 -5.11 17.67
CA ASP A 87 0.14 -3.86 18.40
C ASP A 87 0.08 -4.10 19.90
N ALA A 88 1.23 -4.02 20.56
CA ALA A 88 1.37 -4.25 21.99
C ALA A 88 0.60 -3.22 22.84
N ASP A 89 0.38 -2.00 22.32
CA ASP A 89 -0.35 -0.95 23.05
C ASP A 89 -1.87 -1.23 23.11
N ALA A 90 -2.39 -2.12 22.25
CA ALA A 90 -3.77 -2.59 22.28
C ALA A 90 -4.01 -3.75 23.25
N LEU A 91 -2.94 -4.36 23.78
CA LEU A 91 -3.03 -5.56 24.61
C LEU A 91 -3.17 -5.22 26.10
N PRO A 92 -3.99 -5.98 26.85
CA PRO A 92 -3.95 -5.95 28.31
C PRO A 92 -2.53 -6.29 28.83
N PRO A 93 -2.02 -5.61 29.86
CA PRO A 93 -0.69 -5.87 30.39
C PRO A 93 -0.51 -7.34 30.81
N GLY A 94 0.57 -7.98 30.35
CA GLY A 94 0.93 -9.35 30.73
C GLY A 94 0.19 -10.47 29.99
N ILE A 95 -0.81 -10.15 29.16
CA ILE A 95 -1.71 -11.15 28.55
C ILE A 95 -0.97 -12.21 27.73
N LEU A 96 0.13 -11.84 27.05
CA LEU A 96 0.90 -12.75 26.20
C LEU A 96 1.57 -13.88 26.98
N GLY A 97 1.77 -13.74 28.29
CA GLY A 97 2.28 -14.81 29.15
C GLY A 97 1.21 -15.77 29.65
N GLU A 98 -0.07 -15.47 29.43
CA GLU A 98 -1.22 -16.19 29.97
C GLU A 98 -2.04 -16.93 28.90
N VAL A 99 -1.87 -16.58 27.63
CA VAL A 99 -2.62 -17.16 26.50
C VAL A 99 -1.81 -18.22 25.75
N ASP A 100 -2.51 -19.17 25.12
CA ASP A 100 -1.89 -20.15 24.23
C ASP A 100 -1.73 -19.57 22.82
N LEU A 101 -0.49 -19.36 22.38
CA LEU A 101 -0.18 -18.83 21.05
C LEU A 101 -0.27 -19.90 19.94
N ASN A 102 -0.64 -21.14 20.26
CA ASN A 102 -0.93 -22.21 19.30
C ASN A 102 -2.44 -22.46 19.14
N ASP A 103 -3.28 -21.63 19.75
CA ASP A 103 -4.75 -21.72 19.63
C ASP A 103 -5.27 -20.63 18.67
N PRO A 104 -5.96 -20.99 17.57
CA PRO A 104 -6.65 -20.03 16.70
C PRO A 104 -7.65 -19.13 17.45
N ALA A 105 -8.23 -19.58 18.56
CA ALA A 105 -9.10 -18.74 19.39
C ALA A 105 -8.35 -17.51 19.94
N THR A 106 -7.05 -17.61 20.19
CA THR A 106 -6.22 -16.48 20.61
C THR A 106 -6.11 -15.44 19.49
N THR A 107 -5.97 -15.85 18.22
CA THR A 107 -6.00 -14.92 17.08
C THR A 107 -7.34 -14.19 17.00
N VAL A 108 -8.45 -14.89 17.20
CA VAL A 108 -9.79 -14.27 17.20
C VAL A 108 -9.93 -13.26 18.35
N ALA A 109 -9.41 -13.58 19.53
CA ALA A 109 -9.40 -12.65 20.66
C ALA A 109 -8.54 -11.40 20.38
N LEU A 110 -7.36 -11.57 19.76
CA LEU A 110 -6.50 -10.44 19.35
C LEU A 110 -7.20 -9.54 18.33
N LEU A 111 -7.94 -10.12 17.38
CA LEU A 111 -8.75 -9.36 16.43
C LEU A 111 -9.89 -8.60 17.13
N GLY A 112 -10.54 -9.20 18.12
CA GLY A 112 -11.56 -8.52 18.93
C GLY A 112 -11.03 -7.37 19.78
N LEU A 113 -9.72 -7.35 20.06
CA LEU A 113 -9.01 -6.26 20.73
C LEU A 113 -8.45 -5.20 19.77
N ASP A 114 -8.68 -5.34 18.46
CA ASP A 114 -8.05 -4.51 17.42
C ASP A 114 -6.51 -4.51 17.48
N ALA A 115 -5.93 -5.60 17.99
CA ALA A 115 -4.49 -5.71 18.21
C ALA A 115 -3.73 -6.20 16.98
N VAL A 116 -4.37 -6.90 16.04
CA VAL A 116 -3.70 -7.33 14.79
C VAL A 116 -3.65 -6.14 13.82
N VAL A 117 -2.44 -5.64 13.56
CA VAL A 117 -2.23 -4.44 12.75
C VAL A 117 -2.77 -4.67 11.35
N GLY A 118 -3.68 -3.79 10.94
CA GLY A 118 -4.21 -3.79 9.58
C GLY A 118 -5.41 -4.70 9.34
N LEU A 119 -5.77 -5.57 10.29
CA LEU A 119 -6.97 -6.42 10.21
C LEU A 119 -8.06 -5.90 11.14
N LYS A 120 -9.30 -5.90 10.65
CA LYS A 120 -10.48 -5.51 11.43
C LYS A 120 -11.48 -6.64 11.42
N ALA A 121 -12.02 -6.98 12.58
CA ALA A 121 -13.02 -8.02 12.70
C ALA A 121 -14.19 -7.60 13.61
N GLN A 122 -15.39 -8.04 13.25
CA GLN A 122 -16.54 -8.06 14.14
C GLN A 122 -16.61 -9.46 14.74
N VAL A 123 -16.35 -9.55 16.05
CA VAL A 123 -16.34 -10.82 16.80
C VAL A 123 -17.58 -10.87 17.69
N THR A 124 -18.33 -11.97 17.62
CA THR A 124 -19.52 -12.19 18.43
C THR A 124 -19.17 -12.60 19.86
N GLU A 125 -20.14 -12.54 20.77
CA GLU A 125 -19.94 -12.91 22.19
C GLU A 125 -19.45 -14.36 22.38
N ASP A 126 -19.82 -15.28 21.48
CA ASP A 126 -19.37 -16.67 21.47
C ASP A 126 -18.00 -16.88 20.82
N GLY A 127 -17.28 -15.80 20.46
CA GLY A 127 -15.92 -15.87 19.94
C GLY A 127 -15.84 -16.23 18.45
N ARG A 128 -16.88 -15.94 17.67
CA ARG A 128 -16.90 -16.19 16.23
C ARG A 128 -16.72 -14.89 15.44
N ILE A 129 -15.92 -14.92 14.37
CA ILE A 129 -15.79 -13.81 13.43
C ILE A 129 -17.03 -13.76 12.52
N GLU A 130 -17.79 -12.67 12.59
CA GLU A 130 -18.93 -12.37 11.72
C GLU A 130 -18.50 -11.60 10.47
N ARG A 131 -17.56 -10.68 10.61
CA ARG A 131 -16.96 -9.90 9.52
C ARG A 131 -15.47 -9.77 9.75
N VAL A 132 -14.69 -9.83 8.68
CA VAL A 132 -13.26 -9.50 8.66
C VAL A 132 -12.94 -8.73 7.40
N GLY A 133 -12.08 -7.72 7.51
CA GLY A 133 -11.56 -6.90 6.42
C GLY A 133 -10.16 -6.40 6.71
N VAL A 134 -9.59 -5.66 5.76
CA VAL A 134 -8.22 -5.16 5.84
C VAL A 134 -8.17 -3.64 5.71
N THR A 135 -7.06 -3.03 6.10
CA THR A 135 -6.85 -1.58 6.05
C THR A 135 -5.49 -1.27 5.43
N CYS A 136 -5.22 0.00 5.16
CA CYS A 136 -3.92 0.44 4.62
C CYS A 136 -2.73 0.02 5.51
N ALA A 137 -2.96 -0.03 6.83
CA ALA A 137 -1.94 -0.40 7.81
C ALA A 137 -1.45 -1.85 7.69
N LEU A 138 -2.18 -2.75 7.02
CA LEU A 138 -1.75 -4.14 6.84
C LEU A 138 -0.40 -4.21 6.13
N CYS A 139 -0.27 -3.48 5.02
CA CYS A 139 0.95 -3.43 4.22
C CYS A 139 1.88 -2.28 4.65
N HIS A 140 1.33 -1.15 5.08
CA HIS A 140 2.10 0.08 5.30
C HIS A 140 2.34 0.40 6.79
N SER A 141 2.25 -0.58 7.68
CA SER A 141 2.70 -0.43 9.07
C SER A 141 3.52 -1.64 9.50
N ASP A 142 4.47 -1.39 10.39
CA ASP A 142 5.21 -2.42 11.11
C ASP A 142 5.09 -2.20 12.62
N VAL A 143 5.85 -2.95 13.40
CA VAL A 143 6.02 -2.73 14.85
C VAL A 143 7.50 -2.65 15.20
N ASP A 144 7.80 -2.06 16.36
CA ASP A 144 9.19 -1.87 16.83
C ASP A 144 9.82 -3.09 17.51
N ASP A 145 9.15 -4.24 17.47
CA ASP A 145 9.55 -5.51 18.12
C ASP A 145 9.92 -5.39 19.61
N SER A 146 9.40 -4.37 20.30
CA SER A 146 9.74 -4.10 21.71
C SER A 146 9.31 -5.18 22.69
N VAL A 147 8.44 -6.10 22.26
CA VAL A 147 8.02 -7.28 23.05
C VAL A 147 8.68 -8.55 22.52
N GLN A 148 8.52 -8.82 21.22
CA GLN A 148 9.20 -9.87 20.47
C GLN A 148 9.08 -9.57 18.96
N GLU A 149 9.77 -10.33 18.11
CA GLU A 149 9.63 -10.20 16.66
C GLU A 149 8.15 -10.29 16.22
N GLY A 150 7.69 -9.26 15.51
CA GLY A 150 6.30 -9.10 15.06
C GLY A 150 5.32 -8.59 16.12
N ILE A 151 5.76 -8.32 17.36
CA ILE A 151 4.94 -7.74 18.43
C ILE A 151 5.65 -6.55 19.08
N GLY A 152 5.03 -5.37 18.98
CA GLY A 152 5.60 -4.14 19.53
C GLY A 152 4.67 -2.95 19.34
N ARG A 153 5.22 -1.75 19.49
CA ARG A 153 4.48 -0.51 19.24
C ARG A 153 4.39 -0.27 17.75
N ARG A 154 3.20 0.15 17.31
CA ARG A 154 2.90 0.39 15.90
C ARG A 154 3.77 1.52 15.29
N LEU A 155 4.31 1.24 14.11
CA LEU A 155 5.11 2.12 13.29
C LEU A 155 4.41 2.37 11.95
N ASP A 156 3.56 3.40 11.88
CA ASP A 156 2.84 3.75 10.64
C ASP A 156 3.79 4.31 9.58
N GLY A 157 3.55 3.95 8.31
CA GLY A 157 4.36 4.36 7.17
C GLY A 157 5.56 3.47 6.91
N TRP A 158 5.92 2.60 7.86
CA TRP A 158 6.97 1.61 7.70
C TRP A 158 6.41 0.45 6.87
N PRO A 159 7.08 0.06 5.77
CA PRO A 159 6.58 -1.00 4.92
C PRO A 159 6.74 -2.35 5.64
N ASN A 160 5.66 -3.13 5.74
CA ASN A 160 5.73 -4.47 6.31
C ASN A 160 6.46 -5.41 5.33
N ARG A 161 7.75 -5.59 5.55
CA ARG A 161 8.65 -6.37 4.69
C ARG A 161 8.49 -7.88 4.89
N ASP A 162 7.83 -8.29 5.96
CA ASP A 162 7.61 -9.70 6.29
C ASP A 162 6.23 -10.19 5.84
N LEU A 163 5.28 -9.28 5.64
CA LEU A 163 3.93 -9.63 5.18
C LEU A 163 4.01 -10.43 3.91
N ASN A 164 3.33 -11.57 3.87
CA ASN A 164 3.20 -12.38 2.66
C ASN A 164 1.75 -12.37 2.16
N PRO A 165 1.31 -11.31 1.45
CA PRO A 165 -0.08 -11.17 0.99
C PRO A 165 -0.49 -12.34 0.09
N GLY A 166 0.41 -12.80 -0.77
CA GLY A 166 0.17 -13.91 -1.68
C GLY A 166 -0.16 -15.20 -0.93
N LEU A 167 0.66 -15.58 0.06
CA LEU A 167 0.40 -16.74 0.89
C LEU A 167 -0.89 -16.58 1.72
N ILE A 168 -1.16 -15.39 2.28
CA ILE A 168 -2.39 -15.13 3.04
C ILE A 168 -3.62 -15.33 2.14
N LEU A 169 -3.63 -14.72 0.95
CA LEU A 169 -4.71 -14.87 -0.02
C LEU A 169 -4.85 -16.31 -0.50
N SER A 170 -3.75 -17.06 -0.65
CA SER A 170 -3.79 -18.45 -1.10
C SER A 170 -4.47 -19.39 -0.10
N LEU A 171 -4.62 -18.99 1.17
CA LEU A 171 -5.39 -19.75 2.16
C LEU A 171 -6.91 -19.65 1.93
N SER A 172 -7.39 -18.67 1.16
CA SER A 172 -8.81 -18.48 0.89
C SER A 172 -9.42 -19.72 0.22
N PRO A 173 -10.51 -20.30 0.75
CA PRO A 173 -11.23 -21.38 0.09
C PRO A 173 -11.75 -21.04 -1.32
N ALA A 174 -11.87 -19.75 -1.66
CA ALA A 174 -12.33 -19.29 -2.95
C ALA A 174 -11.23 -19.22 -4.02
N LEU A 175 -9.95 -19.30 -3.63
CA LEU A 175 -8.80 -19.09 -4.51
C LEU A 175 -7.96 -20.37 -4.72
N GLN A 176 -8.59 -21.55 -4.65
CA GLN A 176 -7.90 -22.84 -4.63
C GLN A 176 -7.55 -23.42 -6.01
N ASP A 177 -7.85 -22.71 -7.10
CA ASP A 177 -7.46 -23.20 -8.43
C ASP A 177 -5.93 -23.14 -8.61
N ALA A 178 -5.38 -24.11 -9.35
CA ALA A 178 -3.94 -24.31 -9.44
C ALA A 178 -3.18 -23.13 -10.07
N ALA A 179 -3.81 -22.39 -11.00
CA ALA A 179 -3.17 -21.26 -11.66
C ALA A 179 -3.06 -20.06 -10.71
N THR A 180 -4.15 -19.75 -10.00
CA THR A 180 -4.16 -18.71 -8.96
C THR A 180 -3.19 -19.05 -7.83
N GLN A 181 -3.20 -20.29 -7.34
CA GLN A 181 -2.27 -20.73 -6.30
C GLN A 181 -0.80 -20.56 -6.72
N ALA A 182 -0.46 -20.93 -7.96
CA ALA A 182 0.90 -20.79 -8.48
C ALA A 182 1.35 -19.32 -8.54
N VAL A 183 0.45 -18.39 -8.87
CA VAL A 183 0.75 -16.95 -8.86
C VAL A 183 0.91 -16.45 -7.42
N LEU A 184 -0.10 -16.63 -6.58
CA LEU A 184 -0.12 -16.06 -5.23
C LEU A 184 1.06 -16.57 -4.38
N THR A 185 1.38 -17.86 -4.45
CA THR A 185 2.50 -18.43 -3.69
C THR A 185 3.87 -18.04 -4.24
N SER A 186 3.96 -17.41 -5.42
CA SER A 186 5.21 -16.94 -6.01
C SER A 186 5.64 -15.54 -5.57
N TRP A 187 4.74 -14.73 -4.99
CA TRP A 187 5.04 -13.33 -4.65
C TRP A 187 6.08 -13.19 -3.54
N GLY A 188 5.98 -14.04 -2.53
CA GLY A 188 6.86 -14.01 -1.36
C GLY A 188 6.62 -12.83 -0.41
N PRO A 189 7.37 -12.79 0.70
CA PRO A 189 7.25 -11.73 1.70
C PRO A 189 7.61 -10.33 1.17
N GLY A 190 6.96 -9.31 1.73
CA GLY A 190 7.21 -7.90 1.47
C GLY A 190 6.80 -7.41 0.09
N LYS A 191 6.08 -8.23 -0.70
CA LYS A 191 5.71 -7.96 -2.09
C LYS A 191 4.23 -8.15 -2.36
N TYR A 192 3.71 -7.34 -3.27
CA TYR A 192 2.33 -7.41 -3.76
C TYR A 192 2.28 -6.99 -5.23
N ASP A 193 1.48 -7.67 -6.05
CA ASP A 193 1.22 -7.25 -7.43
C ASP A 193 -0.12 -6.52 -7.51
N ALA A 194 -0.07 -5.19 -7.53
CA ALA A 194 -1.26 -4.34 -7.57
C ALA A 194 -1.94 -4.28 -8.93
N TYR A 195 -1.33 -4.79 -10.00
CA TYR A 195 -1.89 -4.79 -11.35
C TYR A 195 -2.36 -6.18 -11.79
N TRP A 196 -1.97 -7.25 -11.09
CA TRP A 196 -2.28 -8.64 -11.47
C TRP A 196 -3.78 -8.90 -11.67
N ASN A 197 -4.64 -8.36 -10.80
CA ASN A 197 -6.09 -8.50 -10.93
C ASN A 197 -6.66 -7.83 -12.21
N HIS A 198 -5.91 -6.90 -12.78
CA HIS A 198 -6.28 -6.12 -13.96
C HIS A 198 -5.70 -6.70 -15.25
N ASP A 199 -4.41 -7.00 -15.28
CA ASP A 199 -3.69 -7.40 -16.50
C ASP A 199 -3.31 -8.89 -16.56
N GLY A 200 -3.36 -9.60 -15.43
CA GLY A 200 -2.98 -11.00 -15.30
C GLY A 200 -1.46 -11.25 -15.40
N MET A 201 -0.63 -10.21 -15.47
CA MET A 201 0.82 -10.33 -15.40
C MET A 201 1.24 -10.56 -13.95
N ASN A 202 2.23 -11.43 -13.74
CA ASN A 202 2.76 -11.76 -12.42
C ASN A 202 4.15 -11.13 -12.27
N ASP A 203 4.19 -9.92 -11.71
CA ASP A 203 5.38 -9.12 -11.49
C ASP A 203 5.22 -8.34 -10.16
N PRO A 204 5.43 -9.04 -9.02
CA PRO A 204 5.12 -8.49 -7.71
C PRO A 204 6.15 -7.44 -7.28
N THR A 205 5.64 -6.30 -6.81
CA THR A 205 6.44 -5.14 -6.41
C THR A 205 6.64 -5.14 -4.89
N VAL A 206 7.82 -4.73 -4.45
CA VAL A 206 8.18 -4.49 -3.06
C VAL A 206 7.26 -3.42 -2.46
N ILE A 207 6.69 -3.66 -1.27
CA ILE A 207 5.79 -2.71 -0.61
C ILE A 207 6.55 -1.40 -0.31
N PRO A 208 6.20 -0.24 -0.87
CA PRO A 208 6.99 0.97 -0.65
C PRO A 208 6.77 1.55 0.76
N PRO A 209 7.76 2.27 1.32
CA PRO A 209 7.53 3.09 2.50
C PRO A 209 6.49 4.18 2.20
N ALA A 210 5.62 4.43 3.17
CA ALA A 210 4.57 5.46 3.11
C ALA A 210 4.87 6.66 4.02
N TYR A 211 6.09 6.78 4.54
CA TYR A 211 6.59 7.94 5.26
C TYR A 211 7.42 8.86 4.37
N GLY A 212 7.72 10.07 4.86
CA GLY A 212 8.70 10.98 4.26
C GLY A 212 8.27 11.56 2.92
N LEU A 213 6.97 11.49 2.62
CA LEU A 213 6.39 11.91 1.35
C LEU A 213 6.03 13.40 1.32
N ALA A 214 6.19 14.12 2.44
CA ALA A 214 6.00 15.58 2.47
C ALA A 214 6.88 16.28 1.42
N GLY A 215 6.24 16.94 0.45
CA GLY A 215 6.92 17.65 -0.64
C GLY A 215 7.39 16.75 -1.79
N VAL A 216 6.89 15.51 -1.87
CA VAL A 216 7.11 14.58 -2.99
C VAL A 216 5.81 14.51 -3.80
N ASP A 217 5.78 15.03 -5.01
CA ASP A 217 4.53 15.25 -5.77
C ASP A 217 4.00 13.97 -6.43
N LEU A 218 4.87 12.99 -6.69
CA LEU A 218 4.52 11.68 -7.25
C LEU A 218 5.16 10.57 -6.40
N GLU A 219 4.34 9.92 -5.58
CA GLU A 219 4.84 9.15 -4.43
C GLU A 219 5.07 7.66 -4.72
N THR A 220 4.55 7.12 -5.81
CA THR A 220 4.73 5.70 -6.17
C THR A 220 5.97 5.46 -7.03
N PHE A 221 6.45 4.21 -7.10
CA PHE A 221 7.65 3.88 -7.89
C PHE A 221 7.57 4.35 -9.35
N THR A 222 6.38 4.34 -9.94
CA THR A 222 6.13 4.76 -11.32
C THR A 222 5.71 6.22 -11.45
N GLY A 223 5.55 6.93 -10.33
CA GLY A 223 5.05 8.31 -10.30
C GLY A 223 3.63 8.44 -10.85
N GLU A 224 2.82 7.38 -10.75
CA GLU A 224 1.48 7.35 -11.31
C GLU A 224 0.49 8.11 -10.41
N GLY A 225 0.32 9.40 -10.67
CA GLY A 225 -0.58 10.25 -9.91
C GLY A 225 -0.15 10.46 -8.45
N PRO A 226 -0.90 11.30 -7.71
CA PRO A 226 -0.67 11.50 -6.28
C PRO A 226 -1.07 10.24 -5.49
N ILE A 227 -0.58 10.09 -4.25
CA ILE A 227 -0.92 8.93 -3.41
C ILE A 227 -2.43 8.79 -3.18
N SER A 228 -3.21 9.88 -3.23
CA SER A 228 -4.67 9.81 -3.15
C SER A 228 -5.33 9.09 -4.33
N TYR A 229 -4.75 9.16 -5.54
CA TYR A 229 -5.16 8.34 -6.68
C TYR A 229 -4.89 6.86 -6.38
N TRP A 230 -3.71 6.53 -5.85
CA TRP A 230 -3.35 5.16 -5.48
C TRP A 230 -4.17 4.60 -4.32
N ASN A 231 -4.50 5.42 -3.32
CA ASN A 231 -5.40 5.04 -2.24
C ASN A 231 -6.78 4.67 -2.78
N ALA A 232 -7.31 5.44 -3.75
CA ALA A 232 -8.57 5.12 -4.41
C ALA A 232 -8.46 3.84 -5.25
N TYR A 233 -7.40 3.70 -6.03
CA TYR A 233 -7.14 2.50 -6.84
C TYR A 233 -7.04 1.25 -5.97
N VAL A 234 -6.17 1.25 -4.95
CA VAL A 234 -5.95 0.11 -4.05
C VAL A 234 -7.19 -0.16 -3.20
N GLY A 235 -7.76 0.88 -2.58
CA GLY A 235 -8.94 0.75 -1.74
C GLY A 235 -10.14 0.15 -2.47
N VAL A 236 -10.37 0.53 -3.73
CA VAL A 236 -11.51 0.03 -4.50
C VAL A 236 -11.21 -1.28 -5.25
N THR A 237 -10.06 -1.37 -5.93
CA THR A 237 -9.80 -2.47 -6.86
C THR A 237 -9.04 -3.66 -6.24
N GLN A 238 -8.24 -3.42 -5.21
CA GLN A 238 -7.37 -4.44 -4.61
C GLN A 238 -7.93 -4.93 -3.28
N MET A 239 -8.20 -3.99 -2.37
CA MET A 239 -8.85 -4.30 -1.09
C MET A 239 -10.30 -4.74 -1.29
N HIS A 240 -10.94 -4.32 -2.39
CA HIS A 240 -12.37 -4.51 -2.69
C HIS A 240 -13.31 -3.72 -1.77
N GLY A 241 -12.87 -2.54 -1.34
CA GLY A 241 -13.70 -1.57 -0.65
C GLY A 241 -14.87 -1.09 -1.52
N GLN A 242 -15.96 -0.71 -0.87
CA GLN A 242 -17.16 -0.16 -1.48
C GLN A 242 -16.97 1.32 -1.85
N GLY A 243 -16.24 1.60 -2.93
CA GLY A 243 -16.02 2.94 -3.45
C GLY A 243 -16.13 3.04 -4.96
N SER A 244 -16.09 4.27 -5.48
CA SER A 244 -16.05 4.51 -6.92
C SER A 244 -14.62 4.81 -7.36
N PHE A 245 -14.20 4.23 -8.48
CA PHE A 245 -12.90 4.50 -9.08
C PHE A 245 -13.02 4.43 -10.60
N SER A 246 -12.42 5.39 -11.30
CA SER A 246 -12.36 5.37 -12.75
C SER A 246 -10.99 5.82 -13.24
N ASP A 247 -10.41 5.01 -14.12
CA ASP A 247 -9.29 5.41 -14.94
C ASP A 247 -9.48 4.86 -16.38
N PRO A 248 -9.87 5.71 -17.33
CA PRO A 248 -10.03 5.32 -18.73
C PRO A 248 -8.74 4.80 -19.38
N ARG A 249 -7.56 5.18 -18.89
CA ARG A 249 -6.25 4.73 -19.41
C ARG A 249 -6.02 3.26 -19.11
N LEU A 250 -6.56 2.79 -17.98
CA LEU A 250 -6.60 1.38 -17.57
C LEU A 250 -7.92 0.71 -17.98
N GLY A 251 -8.88 1.43 -18.55
CA GLY A 251 -10.21 0.88 -18.88
C GLY A 251 -11.03 0.45 -17.66
N ILE A 252 -10.80 1.09 -16.50
CA ILE A 252 -11.51 0.80 -15.25
C ILE A 252 -12.61 1.83 -15.03
N GLU A 253 -13.82 1.35 -14.75
CA GLU A 253 -14.97 2.16 -14.33
C GLU A 253 -15.78 1.37 -13.30
N ILE A 254 -15.65 1.75 -12.03
CA ILE A 254 -16.36 1.18 -10.89
C ILE A 254 -17.13 2.30 -10.21
N VAL A 255 -18.42 2.07 -9.99
CA VAL A 255 -19.30 3.01 -9.30
C VAL A 255 -19.98 2.28 -8.15
N ALA A 256 -19.85 2.80 -6.94
CA ALA A 256 -20.51 2.27 -5.75
C ALA A 256 -21.52 3.27 -5.19
N ALA A 257 -22.62 2.76 -4.63
CA ALA A 257 -23.62 3.55 -3.94
C ALA A 257 -24.09 2.81 -2.67
N PRO A 258 -23.80 3.34 -1.46
CA PRO A 258 -22.96 4.50 -1.18
C PRO A 258 -21.49 4.27 -1.55
N ASP A 259 -20.76 5.37 -1.80
CA ASP A 259 -19.30 5.40 -1.92
C ASP A 259 -18.69 5.66 -0.52
N LEU A 260 -17.90 4.71 -0.03
CA LEU A 260 -17.27 4.74 1.30
C LEU A 260 -15.78 5.14 1.25
N VAL A 261 -15.24 5.44 0.07
CA VAL A 261 -13.81 5.74 -0.14
C VAL A 261 -13.58 7.22 -0.43
N THR A 262 -14.28 7.78 -1.42
CA THR A 262 -13.91 9.06 -2.03
C THR A 262 -13.83 10.22 -1.04
N SER A 263 -14.76 10.29 -0.09
CA SER A 263 -14.80 11.38 0.92
C SER A 263 -13.67 11.32 1.95
N LYS A 264 -13.01 10.17 2.10
CA LYS A 264 -11.94 9.93 3.09
C LYS A 264 -10.54 10.23 2.54
N LEU A 265 -10.40 10.31 1.21
CA LEU A 265 -9.10 10.48 0.55
C LEU A 265 -8.33 11.75 0.98
N PRO A 266 -8.96 12.92 1.20
CA PRO A 266 -8.23 14.10 1.65
C PRO A 266 -7.59 13.93 3.04
N ASP A 267 -8.34 13.35 3.99
CA ASP A 267 -7.84 13.10 5.36
C ASP A 267 -6.73 12.06 5.35
N LEU A 268 -6.92 10.96 4.61
CA LEU A 268 -5.91 9.91 4.45
C LEU A 268 -4.61 10.47 3.84
N LEU A 269 -4.72 11.31 2.80
CA LEU A 269 -3.58 12.01 2.20
C LEU A 269 -2.87 12.91 3.23
N ALA A 270 -3.63 13.71 3.98
CA ALA A 270 -3.06 14.59 5.01
C ALA A 270 -2.27 13.81 6.06
N TYR A 271 -2.77 12.64 6.47
CA TYR A 271 -2.04 11.77 7.40
C TYR A 271 -0.78 11.18 6.78
N GLN A 272 -0.86 10.59 5.59
CA GLN A 272 0.31 9.99 4.92
C GLN A 272 1.44 11.01 4.70
N LEU A 273 1.10 12.24 4.30
CA LEU A 273 2.08 13.32 4.16
C LEU A 273 2.63 13.83 5.50
N SER A 274 1.97 13.55 6.62
CA SER A 274 2.45 13.91 7.96
C SER A 274 3.48 12.92 8.53
N LEU A 275 3.56 11.71 7.98
CA LEU A 275 4.45 10.65 8.48
C LEU A 275 5.92 11.01 8.18
N PRO A 276 6.77 11.22 9.20
CA PRO A 276 8.17 11.58 8.98
C PRO A 276 9.00 10.36 8.62
N ALA A 277 10.01 10.55 7.76
CA ALA A 277 11.03 9.52 7.55
C ALA A 277 11.81 9.25 8.86
N PRO A 278 12.07 7.98 9.20
CA PRO A 278 12.70 7.66 10.46
C PRO A 278 14.18 8.08 10.49
N PRO A 279 14.64 8.70 11.58
CA PRO A 279 16.06 9.01 11.73
C PRO A 279 16.88 7.71 11.82
N PRO A 280 18.14 7.72 11.39
CA PRO A 280 19.04 6.60 11.66
C PRO A 280 19.16 6.37 13.17
N PRO A 281 19.23 5.11 13.66
CA PRO A 281 19.38 4.84 15.08
C PRO A 281 20.63 5.51 15.65
N ALA A 282 20.57 5.92 16.91
CA ALA A 282 21.70 6.58 17.55
C ALA A 282 22.93 5.66 17.54
N GLY A 283 24.07 6.18 17.07
CA GLY A 283 25.32 5.42 16.98
C GLY A 283 25.38 4.39 15.84
N SER A 284 24.39 4.36 14.94
CA SER A 284 24.36 3.41 13.80
C SER A 284 25.32 3.77 12.66
N PHE A 285 25.91 4.96 12.66
CA PHE A 285 26.85 5.41 11.63
C PHE A 285 28.01 6.23 12.21
N ASP A 286 29.15 6.21 11.51
CA ASP A 286 30.30 7.08 11.79
C ASP A 286 30.07 8.47 11.15
N PRO A 287 29.97 9.55 11.94
CA PRO A 287 29.75 10.91 11.41
C PRO A 287 30.86 11.37 10.45
N THR A 288 32.13 11.04 10.73
CA THR A 288 33.25 11.43 9.86
C THR A 288 33.24 10.64 8.56
N ALA A 289 32.80 9.38 8.58
CA ALA A 289 32.57 8.62 7.36
C ALA A 289 31.39 9.18 6.55
N ALA A 290 30.31 9.58 7.20
CA ALA A 290 29.15 10.19 6.56
C ALA A 290 29.50 11.52 5.87
N GLU A 291 30.34 12.36 6.48
CA GLU A 291 30.85 13.59 5.84
C GLU A 291 31.64 13.31 4.56
N ARG A 292 32.52 12.29 4.58
CA ARG A 292 33.22 11.84 3.36
C ARG A 292 32.24 11.30 2.32
N GLY A 293 31.25 10.52 2.75
CA GLY A 293 30.17 10.01 1.91
C GLY A 293 29.37 11.13 1.24
N ALA A 294 29.07 12.21 1.97
CA ALA A 294 28.40 13.39 1.42
C ALA A 294 29.22 14.07 0.32
N ALA A 295 30.56 14.13 0.46
CA ALA A 295 31.42 14.66 -0.60
C ALA A 295 31.41 13.78 -1.87
N VAL A 296 31.34 12.46 -1.72
CA VAL A 296 31.18 11.53 -2.85
C VAL A 296 29.80 11.70 -3.50
N PHE A 297 28.74 11.69 -2.70
CA PHE A 297 27.34 11.79 -3.13
C PHE A 297 27.06 13.06 -3.95
N ASN A 298 27.61 14.19 -3.52
CA ASN A 298 27.43 15.49 -4.18
C ASN A 298 28.47 15.77 -5.27
N GLY A 299 29.45 14.89 -5.47
CA GLY A 299 30.58 15.10 -6.38
C GLY A 299 30.78 13.91 -7.31
N PRO A 300 31.85 13.12 -7.14
CA PRO A 300 32.22 12.07 -8.09
C PRO A 300 31.22 10.93 -8.21
N GLY A 301 30.39 10.68 -7.18
CA GLY A 301 29.30 9.70 -7.25
C GLY A 301 28.09 10.20 -8.04
N THR A 302 27.98 11.52 -8.27
CA THR A 302 26.90 12.17 -9.02
C THR A 302 25.47 11.89 -8.52
N CYS A 303 25.29 11.22 -7.39
CA CYS A 303 23.99 10.77 -6.86
C CYS A 303 23.00 11.95 -6.71
N ALA A 304 23.52 13.11 -6.32
CA ALA A 304 22.75 14.33 -6.16
C ALA A 304 22.17 14.91 -7.47
N SER A 305 22.48 14.37 -8.66
CA SER A 305 21.84 14.80 -9.92
C SER A 305 20.41 14.32 -10.06
N CYS A 306 20.03 13.26 -9.34
CA CYS A 306 18.67 12.76 -9.27
C CYS A 306 18.16 12.79 -7.82
N HIS A 307 18.99 12.46 -6.83
CA HIS A 307 18.60 12.49 -5.42
C HIS A 307 18.82 13.87 -4.79
N MET A 308 18.10 14.87 -5.27
CA MET A 308 18.28 16.29 -4.92
C MET A 308 17.69 16.65 -3.56
N ALA A 309 18.42 17.45 -2.78
CA ALA A 309 17.88 18.04 -1.54
C ALA A 309 16.69 19.00 -1.84
N PRO A 310 15.71 19.14 -0.93
CA PRO A 310 15.68 18.59 0.42
C PRO A 310 15.01 17.22 0.54
N THR A 311 14.26 16.74 -0.46
CA THR A 311 13.53 15.47 -0.39
C THR A 311 14.36 14.26 -0.84
N PHE A 312 15.57 14.50 -1.37
CA PHE A 312 16.48 13.51 -1.93
C PHE A 312 15.88 12.73 -3.12
N THR A 313 15.18 13.48 -3.96
CA THR A 313 14.53 13.03 -5.21
C THR A 313 14.32 14.24 -6.13
N ASP A 314 14.34 14.02 -7.45
CA ASP A 314 14.01 14.99 -8.50
C ASP A 314 12.60 14.76 -9.08
N VAL A 315 11.79 13.93 -8.42
CA VAL A 315 10.48 13.50 -8.95
C VAL A 315 9.50 14.65 -9.24
N ASN A 316 9.64 15.78 -8.54
CA ASN A 316 8.81 16.96 -8.77
C ASN A 316 9.22 17.71 -10.08
N GLU A 317 10.41 17.40 -10.62
CA GLU A 317 10.90 17.96 -11.89
C GLU A 317 10.73 16.97 -13.05
N ARG A 318 10.98 15.67 -12.81
CA ARG A 318 10.93 14.65 -13.88
C ARG A 318 10.76 13.22 -13.37
N LEU A 319 10.32 12.36 -14.30
CA LEU A 319 10.42 10.91 -14.21
C LEU A 319 11.45 10.40 -15.24
N HIS A 320 12.01 9.23 -14.98
CA HIS A 320 13.10 8.64 -15.75
C HIS A 320 12.65 7.43 -16.55
N ASP A 321 13.25 7.24 -17.71
CA ASP A 321 13.05 6.02 -18.49
C ASP A 321 13.77 4.84 -17.80
N PRO A 322 13.24 3.61 -17.83
CA PRO A 322 13.85 2.45 -17.15
C PRO A 322 15.33 2.22 -17.50
N ALA A 323 15.70 2.47 -18.77
CA ALA A 323 17.08 2.35 -19.22
C ALA A 323 18.02 3.41 -18.61
N GLU A 324 17.51 4.58 -18.22
CA GLU A 324 18.28 5.60 -17.50
C GLU A 324 18.56 5.17 -16.06
N THR A 325 17.64 4.45 -15.43
CA THR A 325 17.75 3.99 -14.03
C THR A 325 18.38 2.60 -13.88
N GLY A 326 18.64 1.90 -14.99
CA GLY A 326 19.14 0.51 -14.96
C GLY A 326 18.07 -0.53 -14.56
N MET A 327 16.83 -0.09 -14.34
CA MET A 327 15.73 -0.97 -13.93
C MET A 327 15.11 -1.69 -15.12
N ASP A 328 14.55 -2.88 -14.88
CA ASP A 328 13.69 -3.50 -15.87
C ASP A 328 12.45 -2.62 -16.12
N PRO A 329 11.81 -2.72 -17.30
CA PRO A 329 10.70 -1.83 -17.62
C PRO A 329 9.32 -2.40 -17.27
N VAL A 330 9.20 -3.63 -16.74
CA VAL A 330 7.93 -4.37 -16.65
C VAL A 330 6.91 -3.59 -15.83
N LEU A 331 7.24 -3.20 -14.59
CA LEU A 331 6.32 -2.41 -13.74
C LEU A 331 5.97 -1.07 -14.40
N SER A 332 6.95 -0.33 -14.91
CA SER A 332 6.71 0.99 -15.52
C SER A 332 5.80 0.93 -16.75
N GLN A 333 5.86 -0.13 -17.56
CA GLN A 333 5.03 -0.30 -18.75
C GLN A 333 3.58 -0.65 -18.42
N ARG A 334 3.33 -1.21 -17.23
CA ARG A 334 1.99 -1.47 -16.70
C ARG A 334 1.34 -0.19 -16.16
N ALA A 335 2.15 0.71 -15.62
CA ALA A 335 1.70 2.02 -15.16
C ALA A 335 1.44 2.99 -16.34
N THR A 336 0.57 3.97 -16.11
CA THR A 336 0.18 4.96 -17.14
C THR A 336 1.29 5.96 -17.49
N THR A 337 2.37 6.02 -16.70
CA THR A 337 3.50 6.93 -16.94
C THR A 337 4.57 6.33 -17.85
N GLY A 338 4.70 5.00 -17.92
CA GLY A 338 5.79 4.34 -18.66
C GLY A 338 7.18 4.57 -18.04
N ARG A 339 7.27 5.12 -16.82
CA ARG A 339 8.51 5.64 -16.23
C ARG A 339 8.65 5.31 -14.75
N TYR A 340 9.84 5.54 -14.21
CA TYR A 340 10.12 5.46 -12.78
C TYR A 340 10.43 6.82 -12.18
N ARG A 341 10.10 6.99 -10.89
CA ARG A 341 10.64 8.09 -10.09
C ARG A 341 12.03 7.76 -9.57
N THR A 342 12.79 8.81 -9.27
CA THR A 342 13.90 8.70 -8.31
C THR A 342 13.33 8.53 -6.91
N THR A 343 13.60 7.40 -6.25
CA THR A 343 13.04 7.14 -4.90
C THR A 343 13.69 8.06 -3.84
N PRO A 344 12.92 8.72 -2.96
CA PRO A 344 13.48 9.49 -1.85
C PRO A 344 14.39 8.64 -0.95
N LEU A 345 15.58 9.16 -0.58
CA LEU A 345 16.55 8.41 0.23
C LEU A 345 16.42 8.59 1.75
N ARG A 346 15.53 9.48 2.21
CA ARG A 346 15.31 9.66 3.65
C ARG A 346 14.73 8.38 4.24
N GLY A 347 15.39 7.84 5.26
CA GLY A 347 14.99 6.57 5.88
C GLY A 347 15.43 5.32 5.09
N ALA A 348 16.27 5.43 4.06
CA ALA A 348 16.71 4.28 3.25
C ALA A 348 17.48 3.19 4.04
N TRP A 349 17.90 3.47 5.26
CA TRP A 349 18.69 2.55 6.07
C TRP A 349 17.89 1.32 6.58
N GLN A 350 16.56 1.35 6.59
CA GLN A 350 15.73 0.38 7.33
C GLN A 350 14.91 -0.62 6.49
N HIS A 351 14.79 -0.45 5.17
CA HIS A 351 13.82 -1.23 4.38
C HIS A 351 14.40 -2.09 3.23
N PRO A 352 15.54 -2.79 3.40
CA PRO A 352 15.94 -3.79 2.40
C PRO A 352 14.84 -4.85 2.19
N PRO A 353 14.73 -5.45 1.00
CA PRO A 353 15.54 -5.17 -0.19
C PRO A 353 15.15 -3.85 -0.88
N TYR A 354 16.02 -3.39 -1.77
CA TYR A 354 15.92 -2.13 -2.51
C TYR A 354 15.46 -2.35 -3.95
N PHE A 355 15.11 -1.24 -4.60
CA PHE A 355 14.39 -1.17 -5.88
C PHE A 355 12.94 -1.68 -5.79
N HIS A 356 12.19 -1.47 -6.86
CA HIS A 356 10.78 -1.84 -6.93
C HIS A 356 10.57 -3.37 -6.94
N ASP A 357 11.54 -4.11 -7.48
CA ASP A 357 11.53 -5.56 -7.61
C ASP A 357 12.27 -6.29 -6.46
N GLY A 358 12.98 -5.54 -5.61
CA GLY A 358 13.76 -6.10 -4.50
C GLY A 358 15.06 -6.79 -4.95
N SER A 359 15.59 -6.45 -6.13
CA SER A 359 16.78 -7.12 -6.70
C SER A 359 18.09 -6.80 -5.96
N ALA A 360 18.15 -5.71 -5.20
CA ALA A 360 19.30 -5.36 -4.36
C ALA A 360 19.03 -5.66 -2.89
N ALA A 361 19.79 -6.58 -2.28
CA ALA A 361 19.58 -6.95 -0.89
C ALA A 361 20.11 -5.89 0.10
N THR A 362 21.11 -5.12 -0.31
CA THR A 362 21.82 -4.16 0.54
C THR A 362 22.10 -2.84 -0.19
N LEU A 363 22.38 -1.76 0.55
CA LEU A 363 22.80 -0.49 -0.05
C LEU A 363 24.11 -0.60 -0.85
N PRO A 364 25.12 -1.40 -0.44
CA PRO A 364 26.24 -1.73 -1.32
C PRO A 364 25.84 -2.30 -2.68
N ASP A 365 24.87 -3.23 -2.72
CA ASP A 365 24.37 -3.78 -3.99
C ASP A 365 23.73 -2.70 -4.86
N VAL A 366 23.04 -1.71 -4.25
CA VAL A 366 22.48 -0.54 -4.95
C VAL A 366 23.58 0.35 -5.56
N VAL A 367 24.72 0.49 -4.89
CA VAL A 367 25.84 1.33 -5.37
C VAL A 367 26.66 0.61 -6.44
N GLU A 368 26.68 -0.73 -6.42
CA GLU A 368 27.35 -1.54 -7.45
C GLU A 368 26.54 -1.65 -8.75
N HIS A 369 25.20 -1.65 -8.64
CA HIS A 369 24.27 -1.55 -9.76
C HIS A 369 24.42 -0.22 -10.51
#